data_AF-A0A0N4VAB9-F1
#
_entry.id   AF-A0A0N4VAB9-F1
#
_cell.length_a   1.000
_cell.length_b   1.000
_cell.length_c   1.000
_cell.angle_alpha   90.00
_cell.angle_beta   90.00
_cell.angle_gamma   90.00
#
_symmetry.space_group_name_H-M   'P 1'
#
loop_
_entity.id
_entity.type
_entity.pdbx_description
1 polymer ?
#
loop_
_entity_poly.entity_id
_entity_poly.type
_entity_poly.pdbx_seq_one_letter_code
_entity_poly.pdbx_strand_id
1 'polypeptide(L)' 'MDSARILKAVLSQETAVNCAAEFGHAETVKISGENGVDLNARDVWQGTALDVAQREDVRSFLSIIVAKKANQKRIED' A
#
# COMPACT_ATOMS: atom_id res chain seq x y z
N MET A 1 1.88 -21.55 -10.34
CA MET A 1 2.22 -20.15 -10.01
C MET A 1 2.44 -19.45 -11.34
N ASP A 2 1.49 -18.62 -11.76
CA ASP A 2 1.56 -17.97 -13.07
C ASP A 2 2.72 -16.98 -13.12
N SER A 3 3.73 -17.28 -13.93
CA SER A 3 4.88 -16.40 -14.20
C SER A 3 4.42 -15.00 -14.64
N ALA A 4 3.28 -14.93 -15.33
CA ALA A 4 2.63 -13.68 -15.74
C ALA A 4 2.14 -12.82 -14.55
N ARG A 5 1.74 -13.46 -13.44
CA ARG A 5 1.27 -12.77 -12.24
C ARG A 5 2.43 -12.14 -11.45
N ILE A 6 3.59 -12.80 -11.44
CA ILE A 6 4.82 -12.25 -10.86
C ILE A 6 5.31 -11.05 -11.68
N LEU A 7 5.34 -11.17 -13.01
CA LEU A 7 5.78 -10.08 -13.89
C LEU A 7 4.87 -8.84 -13.78
N LYS A 8 3.56 -9.06 -13.69
CA LYS A 8 2.58 -7.99 -13.51
C LYS A 8 2.72 -7.32 -12.13
N ALA A 9 3.04 -8.09 -11.09
CA ALA A 9 3.24 -7.56 -9.75
C ALA A 9 4.47 -6.65 -9.69
N VAL A 10 5.63 -7.09 -10.19
CA VAL A 10 6.89 -6.31 -10.13
C VAL A 10 6.78 -4.91 -10.76
N LEU A 11 5.94 -4.76 -11.79
CA LEU A 11 5.75 -3.50 -12.51
C LEU A 11 4.49 -2.71 -12.09
N SER A 12 3.78 -3.18 -11.06
CA SER A 12 2.52 -2.58 -10.61
C SER A 12 2.76 -1.35 -9.71
N GLN A 13 1.83 -0.39 -9.73
CA GLN A 13 1.89 0.80 -8.87
C GLN A 13 1.84 0.42 -7.39
N GLU A 14 1.13 -0.66 -7.07
CA GLU A 14 1.03 -1.26 -5.75
C GLU A 14 2.40 -1.70 -5.22
N THR A 15 3.23 -2.29 -6.09
CA THR A 15 4.58 -2.72 -5.71
C THR A 15 5.53 -1.53 -5.55
N ALA A 16 5.35 -0.48 -6.35
CA ALA A 16 6.11 0.77 -6.17
C ALA A 16 5.85 1.41 -4.79
N VAL A 17 4.61 1.39 -4.32
CA VAL A 17 4.25 1.87 -2.97
C VAL A 17 4.86 1.00 -1.88
N ASN A 18 4.83 -0.32 -2.01
CA ASN A 18 5.45 -1.22 -1.02
C ASN A 18 6.95 -0.93 -0.89
N CYS A 19 7.67 -0.79 -2.01
CA CYS A 19 9.09 -0.41 -1.98
C CYS A 19 9.28 0.98 -1.34
N ALA A 20 8.46 1.97 -1.70
CA ALA A 20 8.54 3.30 -1.10
C ALA A 20 8.31 3.25 0.43
N ALA A 21 7.40 2.40 0.91
CA ALA A 21 7.15 2.21 2.32
C ALA A 21 8.31 1.48 3.04
N GLU A 22 8.87 0.45 2.40
CA GLU A 22 10.01 -0.32 2.90
C GLU A 22 11.26 0.55 3.07
N PHE A 23 11.55 1.43 2.11
CA PHE A 23 12.70 2.35 2.17
C PHE A 23 12.39 3.66 2.91
N GLY A 24 11.17 3.85 3.40
CA GLY A 24 10.80 5.03 4.18
C GLY A 24 10.61 6.31 3.36
N HIS A 25 10.31 6.20 2.06
CA HIS A 25 10.00 7.32 1.18
C HIS A 25 8.56 7.82 1.40
N ALA A 26 8.33 8.43 2.56
CA ALA A 26 7.00 8.89 2.98
C ALA A 26 6.32 9.82 1.97
N GLU A 27 7.09 10.70 1.33
CA GLU A 27 6.53 11.62 0.34
C GLU A 27 6.03 10.89 -0.92
N THR A 28 6.78 9.89 -1.39
CA THR A 28 6.35 9.05 -2.51
C THR A 28 5.08 8.27 -2.19
N VAL A 29 4.96 7.74 -0.96
CA VAL A 29 3.75 7.04 -0.50
C VAL A 29 2.55 7.99 -0.48
N LYS A 30 2.72 9.23 0.00
CA LYS A 30 1.66 10.25 0.00
C LYS A 30 1.20 10.63 -1.40
N ILE A 31 2.14 11.01 -2.27
CA ILE A 31 1.85 11.39 -3.67
C ILE A 31 1.13 10.25 -4.38
N SER A 32 1.52 8.99 -4.15
CA SER A 32 0.84 7.83 -4.74
C SER A 32 -0.62 7.72 -4.27
N GLY A 33 -0.88 7.94 -2.98
CA GLY A 33 -2.24 7.96 -2.44
C GLY A 33 -3.08 9.10 -3.02
N GLU A 34 -2.50 10.28 -3.22
CA GLU A 34 -3.17 11.43 -3.86
C GLU A 34 -3.52 11.15 -5.32
N ASN A 35 -2.72 10.33 -6.02
CA ASN A 35 -2.98 9.89 -7.38
C ASN A 35 -4.00 8.73 -7.46
N GLY A 36 -4.62 8.34 -6.34
CA GLY A 36 -5.67 7.31 -6.33
C GLY A 36 -5.15 5.87 -6.35
N VAL A 37 -3.87 5.65 -6.03
CA VAL A 37 -3.33 4.29 -5.84
C VAL A 37 -3.97 3.66 -4.59
N ASP A 38 -4.41 2.40 -4.67
CA ASP A 38 -4.90 1.69 -3.48
C ASP A 38 -3.71 1.32 -2.59
N LEU A 39 -3.45 2.16 -1.59
CA LEU A 39 -2.40 1.95 -0.58
C LEU A 39 -2.67 0.76 0.35
N ASN A 40 -3.86 0.14 0.27
CA ASN A 40 -4.18 -1.11 0.98
C ASN A 40 -4.06 -2.34 0.09
N ALA A 41 -3.59 -2.19 -1.15
CA ALA A 41 -3.40 -3.32 -2.03
C ALA A 41 -2.40 -4.31 -1.44
N ARG A 42 -2.66 -5.60 -1.69
CA ARG A 42 -1.82 -6.70 -1.25
C ARG A 42 -0.92 -7.14 -2.39
N ASP A 43 0.35 -7.33 -2.08
CA ASP A 43 1.32 -7.93 -2.99
C ASP A 43 1.11 -9.45 -3.15
N VAL A 44 2.02 -10.08 -3.88
CA VAL A 44 2.00 -11.53 -4.14
C VAL A 44 2.19 -12.39 -2.88
N TRP A 45 2.75 -11.81 -1.81
CA TRP A 45 2.92 -12.44 -0.50
C TRP A 45 1.78 -12.10 0.47
N GLN A 46 0.73 -11.43 -0.02
CA GLN A 46 -0.40 -10.92 0.77
C GLN A 46 -0.04 -9.79 1.75
N GLY A 47 1.14 -9.18 1.62
CA GLY A 47 1.58 -8.03 2.41
C GLY A 47 1.11 -6.71 1.80
N THR A 48 0.87 -5.73 2.65
CA THR A 48 0.53 -4.34 2.28
C THR A 48 1.72 -3.42 2.53
N ALA A 49 1.65 -2.20 2.00
CA ALA A 49 2.65 -1.16 2.28
C ALA A 49 2.84 -0.91 3.79
N LEU A 50 1.79 -1.11 4.59
CA LEU A 50 1.85 -0.93 6.04
C LEU A 50 2.69 -2.02 6.72
N ASP A 51 2.63 -3.25 6.19
CA ASP A 51 3.35 -4.41 6.74
C ASP A 51 4.86 -4.28 6.55
N VAL A 52 5.30 -3.65 5.46
CA VAL A 52 6.73 -3.43 5.14
C VAL A 52 7.26 -2.06 5.58
N ALA A 53 6.40 -1.15 6.05
CA ALA A 53 6.80 0.20 6.41
C ALA A 53 7.81 0.21 7.56
N GLN A 54 9.01 0.76 7.31
CA GLN A 54 10.06 0.86 8.34
C GLN A 54 9.99 2.14 9.17
N ARG A 55 9.49 3.24 8.60
CA ARG A 55 9.42 4.54 9.29
C ARG A 55 8.05 4.81 9.89
N GLU A 56 8.05 5.46 11.05
CA GLU A 56 6.83 5.84 11.78
C GLU A 56 5.96 6.84 11.03
N ASP A 57 6.56 7.74 10.23
CA ASP A 57 5.81 8.70 9.40
C ASP A 57 4.97 8.00 8.33
N VAL A 58 5.56 7.03 7.62
CA VAL A 58 4.87 6.17 6.65
C VAL A 58 3.81 5.33 7.33
N ARG A 59 4.16 4.66 8.45
CA ARG A 59 3.26 3.78 9.20
C ARG A 59 2.04 4.55 9.70
N SER A 60 2.25 5.72 10.28
CA SER A 60 1.17 6.61 10.74
C SER A 60 0.23 6.98 9.59
N PHE A 61 0.78 7.41 8.45
CA PHE A 61 -0.03 7.75 7.27
C PHE A 61 -0.85 6.55 6.75
N LEU A 62 -0.22 5.39 6.58
CA LEU A 62 -0.89 4.18 6.08
C LEU A 62 -1.94 3.65 7.06
N SER A 63 -1.69 3.74 8.37
CA SER A 63 -2.67 3.33 9.40
C SER A 63 -3.97 4.15 9.34
N ILE A 64 -3.88 5.45 9.07
CA ILE A 64 -5.05 6.33 8.90
C ILE A 64 -5.88 5.85 7.70
N ILE A 65 -5.22 5.45 6.62
CA ILE A 65 -5.89 4.97 5.40
C ILE A 65 -6.59 3.64 5.64
N VAL A 66 -5.95 2.69 6.32
CA VAL A 66 -6.56 1.42 6.72
C VAL A 66 -7.79 1.66 7.60
N ALA A 67 -7.67 2.53 8.60
CA ALA A 67 -8.76 2.87 9.51
C ALA A 67 -9.95 3.52 8.78
N LYS A 68 -9.69 4.40 7.81
CA LYS A 68 -10.73 4.99 6.96
C LYS A 68 -11.48 3.92 6.16
N LYS A 69 -10.77 2.97 5.53
CA LYS A 69 -11.39 1.87 4.76
C LYS A 69 -12.25 0.97 5.65
N ALA A 70 -11.80 0.69 6.87
CA ALA A 70 -12.58 -0.07 7.86
C ALA A 70 -13.87 0.67 8.28
N ASN A 71 -13.79 1.98 8.48
CA ASN A 71 -14.97 2.79 8.79
C ASN A 71 -15.94 2.91 7.62
N GLN A 72 -15.45 2.98 6.38
CA GLN A 72 -16.31 3.04 5.20
C GLN A 72 -17.16 1.77 5.05
N LYS A 73 -16.57 0.59 5.24
CA LYS A 73 -17.32 -0.67 5.20
C LYS A 73 -18.46 -0.75 6.21
N ARG A 74 -18.28 -0.16 7.40
CA ARG A 74 -19.26 -0.18 8.48
C ARG A 74 -20.49 0.71 8.23
N ILE A 75 -20.43 1.61 7.26
CA ILE A 75 -21.57 2.49 6.89
C ILE A 75 -22.44 1.82 5.81
N GLU A 76 -21.91 0.81 5.12
CA GLU A 76 -22.59 0.10 4.02
C GLU A 76 -23.29 -1.20 4.45
N ASP A 77 -23.16 -1.60 5.74
CA ASP A 77 -23.86 -2.73 6.38
C ASP A 77 -25.03 -2.24 7.26
#